data_AF-A0A9D8GY52-F1
#
_entry.id   AF-A0A9D8GY52-F1
#
_cell.length_a   1.000
_cell.length_b   1.000
_cell.length_c   1.000
_cell.angle_alpha   90.00
_cell.angle_beta   90.00
_cell.angle_gamma   90.00
#
_symmetry.space_group_name_H-M   'P 1'
#
loop_
_entity.id
_entity.type
_entity.pdbx_description
1 polymer ?
#
loop_
_entity_poly.entity_id
_entity_poly.type
_entity_poly.pdbx_seq_one_letter_code
_entity_poly.pdbx_strand_id
1 'polypeptide(L)'
;MNPINANQLAAFDARYRARLESLLAVDEMVGRMVSALKAKGELGRTVFIFTADNGFFHGGHRVRNGRVGHYEESSGVPLIIRGPGIPEGKRRSQLAVNADLAPTILDFANAKPGRAMDGRTLVPLAKDKLLRPGRGILIEGFNNADANEVDTRCGAVRTDRRVYPETGAERELCDLRADPTSCRAATTSRPSPGLRPRWTACSRS
;
A
#
# COMPACT_ATOMS: atom_id res chain seq x y z
N MET A 1 -10.01 -16.35 19.29
CA MET A 1 -10.24 -16.51 17.83
C MET A 1 -10.09 -17.99 17.47
N ASN A 2 -11.12 -18.64 16.92
CA ASN A 2 -11.11 -20.09 16.67
C ASN A 2 -10.07 -20.49 15.60
N PRO A 3 -9.45 -21.68 15.70
CA PRO A 3 -8.54 -22.20 14.69
C PRO A 3 -9.18 -22.26 13.29
N ILE A 4 -8.36 -22.02 12.25
CA ILE A 4 -8.78 -22.23 10.85
C ILE A 4 -8.93 -23.74 10.65
N ASN A 5 -10.09 -24.19 10.17
CA ASN A 5 -10.35 -25.61 9.90
C ASN A 5 -10.07 -25.99 8.43
N ALA A 6 -10.06 -27.29 8.12
CA ALA A 6 -9.74 -27.81 6.79
C ALA A 6 -10.66 -27.26 5.69
N ASN A 7 -11.96 -27.11 5.96
CA ASN A 7 -12.92 -26.57 4.99
C ASN A 7 -12.63 -25.09 4.68
N GLN A 8 -12.23 -24.31 5.70
CA GLN A 8 -11.83 -22.92 5.53
C GLN A 8 -10.55 -22.79 4.72
N LEU A 9 -9.57 -23.66 4.97
CA LEU A 9 -8.32 -23.69 4.21
C LEU A 9 -8.57 -24.00 2.73
N ALA A 10 -9.36 -25.04 2.43
CA ALA A 10 -9.74 -25.37 1.06
C ALA A 10 -10.47 -24.23 0.35
N ALA A 11 -11.32 -23.50 1.07
CA ALA A 11 -12.01 -22.33 0.53
C ALA A 11 -11.05 -21.15 0.25
N PHE A 12 -10.01 -20.95 1.07
CA PHE A 12 -8.98 -19.96 0.81
C PHE A 12 -8.17 -20.31 -0.43
N ASP A 13 -7.75 -21.57 -0.58
CA ASP A 13 -7.02 -22.05 -1.75
C ASP A 13 -7.82 -21.89 -3.04
N ALA A 14 -9.10 -22.27 -3.02
CA ALA A 14 -9.99 -22.14 -4.17
C ALA A 14 -10.13 -20.67 -4.61
N ARG A 15 -10.33 -19.75 -3.64
CA ARG A 15 -10.43 -18.31 -3.92
C ARG A 15 -9.11 -17.74 -4.45
N TYR A 16 -7.98 -18.18 -3.89
CA TYR A 16 -6.66 -17.75 -4.32
C TYR A 16 -6.41 -18.17 -5.78
N ARG A 17 -6.71 -19.43 -6.15
CA ARG A 17 -6.62 -19.91 -7.54
C ARG A 17 -7.50 -19.12 -8.49
N ALA A 18 -8.78 -18.91 -8.16
CA ALA A 18 -9.69 -18.12 -8.99
C ALA A 18 -9.20 -16.68 -9.20
N ARG A 19 -8.53 -16.10 -8.20
CA ARG A 19 -7.92 -14.77 -8.31
C ARG A 19 -6.70 -14.77 -9.24
N LEU A 20 -5.88 -15.82 -9.22
CA LEU A 20 -4.77 -15.99 -10.17
C LEU A 20 -5.27 -16.17 -11.60
N GLU A 21 -6.35 -16.93 -11.80
CA GLU A 21 -7.01 -17.08 -13.10
C GLU A 21 -7.54 -15.74 -13.62
N SER A 22 -8.15 -14.93 -12.75
CA SER A 22 -8.57 -13.56 -13.09
C SER A 22 -7.39 -12.67 -13.47
N LEU A 23 -6.25 -12.82 -12.77
CA LEU A 23 -5.03 -12.06 -13.07
C LEU A 23 -4.44 -12.43 -14.44
N LEU A 24 -4.55 -13.69 -14.86
CA LEU A 24 -4.13 -14.13 -16.19
C LEU A 24 -4.91 -13.39 -17.29
N ALA A 25 -6.23 -13.25 -17.14
CA ALA A 25 -7.05 -12.49 -18.09
C ALA A 25 -6.64 -11.00 -18.15
N VAL A 26 -6.24 -10.41 -17.02
CA VAL A 26 -5.71 -9.04 -16.96
C VAL A 26 -4.36 -8.94 -17.68
N ASP A 27 -3.47 -9.91 -17.47
CA ASP A 27 -2.15 -9.96 -18.13
C ASP A 27 -2.30 -10.00 -19.66
N GLU A 28 -3.17 -10.88 -20.17
CA GLU A 28 -3.47 -10.95 -21.61
C GLU A 28 -4.04 -9.63 -22.14
N MET A 29 -4.93 -8.97 -21.39
CA MET A 29 -5.48 -7.67 -21.76
C MET A 29 -4.38 -6.60 -21.85
N VAL A 30 -3.45 -6.57 -20.88
CA VAL A 30 -2.30 -5.66 -20.91
C VAL A 30 -1.42 -5.94 -22.13
N GLY A 31 -1.13 -7.21 -22.42
CA GLY A 31 -0.38 -7.62 -23.61
C GLY A 31 -1.03 -7.14 -24.92
N ARG A 32 -2.36 -7.24 -25.04
CA ARG A 32 -3.12 -6.71 -26.18
C ARG A 32 -3.02 -5.19 -26.30
N MET A 33 -3.15 -4.45 -25.18
CA MET A 33 -3.02 -2.98 -25.19
C MET A 33 -1.63 -2.53 -25.62
N VAL A 34 -0.57 -3.15 -25.08
CA VAL A 34 0.82 -2.85 -25.45
C VAL A 34 1.06 -3.13 -26.94
N SER A 35 0.57 -4.26 -27.44
CA SER A 35 0.70 -4.63 -28.86
C SER A 35 -0.01 -3.65 -29.78
N ALA A 36 -1.24 -3.24 -29.42
CA ALA A 36 -2.01 -2.26 -30.19
C ALA A 36 -1.32 -0.87 -30.23
N LEU A 37 -0.80 -0.41 -29.09
CA LEU A 37 -0.06 0.86 -29.01
C LEU A 37 1.27 0.79 -29.77
N LYS A 38 1.94 -0.37 -29.78
CA LYS A 38 3.14 -0.60 -30.59
C LYS A 38 2.82 -0.52 -32.08
N ALA A 39 1.76 -1.18 -32.53
CA ALA A 39 1.34 -1.18 -33.93
C ALA A 39 0.97 0.22 -34.44
N LYS A 40 0.45 1.08 -33.57
CA LYS A 40 0.13 2.48 -33.89
C LYS A 40 1.31 3.44 -33.77
N GLY A 41 2.50 2.97 -33.33
CA GLY A 41 3.65 3.85 -33.07
C GLY A 41 3.49 4.76 -31.85
N GLU A 42 2.49 4.49 -31.00
CA GLU A 42 2.10 5.31 -29.85
C GLU A 42 2.88 4.94 -28.59
N LEU A 43 3.33 3.68 -28.51
CA LEU A 43 3.95 3.11 -27.33
C LEU A 43 5.14 3.93 -26.80
N GLY A 44 5.90 4.60 -27.68
CA GLY A 44 7.04 5.43 -27.30
C GLY A 44 6.68 6.65 -26.44
N ARG A 45 5.43 7.11 -26.49
CA ARG A 45 4.93 8.27 -25.73
C ARG A 45 3.79 7.94 -24.76
N THR A 46 3.51 6.66 -24.56
CA THR A 46 2.54 6.19 -23.57
C THR A 46 3.23 5.85 -22.25
N VAL A 47 2.65 6.32 -21.16
CA VAL A 47 2.97 5.88 -19.80
C VAL A 47 1.98 4.80 -19.38
N PHE A 48 2.51 3.68 -18.89
CA PHE A 48 1.75 2.64 -18.21
C PHE A 48 2.02 2.74 -16.72
N ILE A 49 0.95 2.78 -15.93
CA ILE A 49 0.98 2.67 -14.47
C ILE A 49 0.10 1.48 -14.11
N PHE A 50 0.68 0.42 -13.56
CA PHE A 50 -0.04 -0.76 -13.10
C PHE A 50 0.01 -0.80 -11.57
N THR A 51 -1.16 -0.84 -10.93
CA THR A 51 -1.32 -0.83 -9.48
C THR A 51 -2.63 -1.48 -9.05
N ALA A 52 -2.84 -1.64 -7.74
CA ALA A 52 -4.12 -1.98 -7.14
C ALA A 52 -4.59 -0.86 -6.18
N ASP A 53 -5.87 -0.90 -5.80
CA ASP A 53 -6.48 0.00 -4.80
C ASP A 53 -6.01 -0.35 -3.37
N ASN A 54 -6.04 -1.64 -3.05
CA ASN A 54 -5.64 -2.21 -1.76
C ASN A 54 -5.20 -3.67 -1.93
N GLY A 55 -4.52 -4.20 -0.92
CA GLY A 55 -4.23 -5.62 -0.76
C GLY A 55 -5.45 -6.44 -0.32
N PHE A 56 -5.25 -7.72 -0.04
CA PHE A 56 -6.33 -8.60 0.42
C PHE A 56 -5.79 -9.71 1.35
N PHE A 57 -6.43 -9.90 2.50
CA PHE A 57 -6.10 -10.99 3.41
C PHE A 57 -6.58 -12.34 2.88
N HIS A 58 -5.69 -13.33 2.90
CA HIS A 58 -5.96 -14.71 2.51
C HIS A 58 -5.78 -15.68 3.70
N GLY A 59 -6.23 -15.31 4.90
CA GLY A 59 -6.05 -16.10 6.12
C GLY A 59 -4.75 -15.79 6.90
N GLY A 60 -3.87 -14.95 6.33
CA GLY A 60 -2.68 -14.42 7.01
C GLY A 60 -3.05 -13.70 8.31
N HIS A 61 -2.16 -13.75 9.31
CA HIS A 61 -2.41 -13.18 10.64
C HIS A 61 -3.69 -13.67 11.34
N ARG A 62 -4.25 -14.81 10.91
CA ARG A 62 -5.56 -15.32 11.33
C ARG A 62 -6.75 -14.40 10.95
N VAL A 63 -6.52 -13.43 10.07
CA VAL A 63 -7.57 -12.59 9.46
C VAL A 63 -8.17 -13.35 8.30
N ARG A 64 -9.45 -13.75 8.44
CA ARG A 64 -10.11 -14.67 7.50
C ARG A 64 -10.31 -14.08 6.12
N ASN A 65 -10.68 -12.81 6.02
CA ASN A 65 -10.94 -12.08 4.79
C ASN A 65 -11.03 -10.58 5.08
N GLY A 66 -10.78 -9.75 4.08
CA GLY A 66 -10.93 -8.30 4.19
C GLY A 66 -9.81 -7.52 3.52
N ARG A 67 -9.96 -6.19 3.58
CA ARG A 67 -9.07 -5.19 2.95
C ARG A 67 -8.61 -4.11 3.93
N VAL A 68 -9.01 -4.23 5.21
CA VAL A 68 -8.80 -3.21 6.23
C VAL A 68 -7.78 -3.74 7.23
N GLY A 69 -6.60 -3.12 7.24
CA GLY A 69 -5.50 -3.48 8.12
C GLY A 69 -4.19 -2.81 7.74
N HIS A 70 -3.27 -2.69 8.69
CA HIS A 70 -1.96 -2.08 8.52
C HIS A 70 -0.88 -3.08 8.07
N TYR A 71 -1.24 -4.37 7.95
CA TYR A 71 -0.35 -5.43 7.48
C TYR A 71 -0.06 -5.30 5.98
N GLU A 72 1.11 -5.79 5.56
CA GLU A 72 1.58 -5.69 4.17
C GLU A 72 0.60 -6.35 3.20
N GLU A 73 -0.06 -7.44 3.59
CA GLU A 73 -1.07 -8.13 2.79
C GLU A 73 -2.29 -7.26 2.47
N SER A 74 -2.54 -6.21 3.26
CA SER A 74 -3.69 -5.31 3.11
C SER A 74 -3.30 -3.95 2.53
N SER A 75 -2.18 -3.38 2.95
CA SER A 75 -1.75 -2.04 2.52
C SER A 75 -0.72 -2.06 1.39
N GLY A 76 0.00 -3.17 1.21
CA GLY A 76 0.99 -3.36 0.16
C GLY A 76 0.31 -3.72 -1.16
N VAL A 77 0.53 -2.91 -2.20
CA VAL A 77 0.02 -3.14 -3.55
C VAL A 77 1.16 -3.14 -4.56
N PRO A 78 1.05 -3.87 -5.68
CA PRO A 78 2.02 -3.73 -6.77
C PRO A 78 2.00 -2.29 -7.29
N LEU A 79 3.16 -1.77 -7.69
CA LEU A 79 3.26 -0.51 -8.42
C LEU A 79 4.37 -0.62 -9.46
N ILE A 80 3.98 -0.62 -10.74
CA ILE A 80 4.89 -0.67 -11.88
C ILE A 80 4.62 0.54 -12.76
N ILE A 81 5.66 1.28 -13.11
CA ILE A 81 5.58 2.44 -14.00
C ILE A 81 6.53 2.21 -15.18
N ARG A 82 6.02 2.35 -16.40
CA ARG A 82 6.80 2.28 -17.65
C ARG A 82 6.45 3.46 -18.53
N GLY A 83 7.43 4.15 -19.07
CA GLY A 83 7.19 5.26 -20.00
C GLY A 83 8.42 6.14 -20.19
N PRO A 84 8.28 7.23 -20.95
CA PRO A 84 9.35 8.19 -21.17
C PRO A 84 9.96 8.71 -19.85
N GLY A 85 11.29 8.75 -19.78
CA GLY A 85 12.01 9.29 -18.62
C GLY A 85 12.01 8.40 -17.37
N ILE A 86 11.42 7.20 -17.42
CA ILE A 86 11.48 6.20 -16.35
C ILE A 86 12.57 5.16 -16.64
N PRO A 87 13.54 4.96 -15.74
CA PRO A 87 14.60 3.97 -15.94
C PRO A 87 14.08 2.54 -16.08
N GLU A 88 14.52 1.83 -17.11
CA GLU A 88 14.15 0.45 -17.39
C GLU A 88 14.78 -0.55 -16.40
N GLY A 89 14.02 -1.59 -16.02
CA GLY A 89 14.50 -2.70 -15.20
C GLY A 89 14.95 -2.29 -13.78
N LYS A 90 14.54 -1.11 -13.31
CA LYS A 90 14.95 -0.59 -12.00
C LYS A 90 13.88 -0.83 -10.94
N ARG A 91 14.30 -1.40 -9.81
CA ARG A 91 13.49 -1.52 -8.59
C ARG A 91 13.74 -0.36 -7.63
N ARG A 92 12.70 0.10 -6.95
CA ARG A 92 12.76 1.13 -5.89
C ARG A 92 12.17 0.57 -4.60
N SER A 93 12.80 0.91 -3.47
CA SER A 93 12.36 0.50 -2.14
C SER A 93 11.83 1.67 -1.31
N GLN A 94 11.86 2.88 -1.87
CA GLN A 94 11.27 4.05 -1.22
C GLN A 94 9.74 3.93 -1.18
N LEU A 95 9.14 4.44 -0.10
CA LEU A 95 7.69 4.36 0.09
C LEU A 95 6.93 5.23 -0.92
N ALA A 96 6.02 4.60 -1.64
CA ALA A 96 5.01 5.24 -2.47
C ALA A 96 3.62 4.98 -1.88
N VAL A 97 2.66 5.88 -2.16
CA VAL A 97 1.25 5.74 -1.77
C VAL A 97 0.34 6.09 -2.94
N ASN A 98 -0.91 5.63 -2.90
CA ASN A 98 -1.90 5.90 -3.95
C ASN A 98 -2.08 7.41 -4.22
N ALA A 99 -1.95 8.26 -3.19
CA ALA A 99 -2.01 9.72 -3.34
C ALA A 99 -0.91 10.30 -4.24
N ASP A 100 0.21 9.59 -4.44
CA ASP A 100 1.31 10.00 -5.32
C ASP A 100 1.00 9.80 -6.81
N LEU A 101 -0.01 9.00 -7.15
CA LEU A 101 -0.34 8.70 -8.54
C LEU A 101 -0.81 9.95 -9.28
N ALA A 102 -1.70 10.73 -8.67
CA ALA A 102 -2.22 11.95 -9.28
C ALA A 102 -1.13 13.00 -9.61
N PRO A 103 -0.24 13.42 -8.68
CA PRO A 103 0.85 14.34 -9.02
C PRO A 103 1.87 13.72 -9.98
N THR A 104 2.06 12.39 -9.98
CA THR A 104 2.93 11.71 -10.96
C THR A 104 2.34 11.77 -12.37
N ILE A 105 1.02 11.56 -12.53
CA ILE A 105 0.34 11.67 -13.82
C ILE A 105 0.40 13.11 -14.35
N LEU A 106 0.20 14.09 -13.48
CA LEU A 106 0.33 15.50 -13.84
C LEU A 106 1.76 15.85 -14.30
N ASP A 107 2.78 15.32 -13.63
CA ASP A 107 4.19 15.48 -14.02
C ASP A 107 4.45 14.94 -15.43
N PHE A 108 4.00 13.72 -15.73
CA PHE A 108 4.09 13.16 -17.09
C PHE A 108 3.32 13.97 -18.15
N ALA A 109 2.18 14.55 -17.77
CA ALA A 109 1.36 15.38 -18.66
C ALA A 109 1.88 16.82 -18.78
N ASN A 110 2.94 17.19 -18.05
CA ASN A 110 3.41 18.58 -17.91
C ASN A 110 2.27 19.54 -17.50
N ALA A 111 1.39 19.06 -16.62
CA ALA A 111 0.22 19.78 -16.14
C ALA A 111 0.40 20.26 -14.70
N LYS A 112 -0.27 21.35 -14.33
CA LYS A 112 -0.26 21.89 -12.96
C LYS A 112 -1.52 21.44 -12.22
N PRO A 113 -1.42 21.04 -10.93
CA PRO A 113 -2.59 20.73 -10.14
C PRO A 113 -3.41 22.01 -9.86
N GLY A 114 -4.73 21.89 -9.95
CA GLY A 114 -5.65 22.99 -9.58
C GLY A 114 -5.94 23.10 -8.07
N ARG A 115 -5.34 22.22 -7.25
CA ARG A 115 -5.48 22.18 -5.80
C ARG A 115 -4.21 21.69 -5.12
N ALA A 116 -4.10 21.88 -3.82
CA ALA A 116 -3.06 21.25 -3.03
C ALA A 116 -3.19 19.71 -3.12
N MET A 117 -2.05 19.03 -3.28
CA MET A 117 -1.96 17.59 -3.39
C MET A 117 -1.23 17.03 -2.18
N ASP A 118 -1.77 15.97 -1.57
CA ASP A 118 -1.14 15.30 -0.43
C ASP A 118 0.05 14.43 -0.86
N GLY A 119 -0.03 13.86 -2.07
CA GLY A 119 1.03 13.05 -2.66
C GLY A 119 2.14 13.87 -3.31
N ARG A 120 3.20 13.17 -3.71
CA ARG A 120 4.36 13.74 -4.42
C ARG A 120 4.62 12.95 -5.69
N THR A 121 5.13 13.60 -6.73
CA THR A 121 5.53 12.88 -7.95
C THR A 121 6.57 11.81 -7.64
N LEU A 122 6.38 10.63 -8.24
CA LEU A 122 7.30 9.50 -8.14
C LEU A 122 8.45 9.57 -9.14
N VAL A 123 8.42 10.48 -10.12
CA VAL A 123 9.46 10.58 -11.16
C VAL A 123 10.86 10.78 -10.58
N PRO A 124 11.08 11.66 -9.56
CA PRO A 124 12.39 11.77 -8.91
C PRO A 124 12.83 10.47 -8.23
N LEU A 125 11.91 9.77 -7.55
CA LEU A 125 12.20 8.49 -6.89
C LEU A 125 12.51 7.39 -7.92
N ALA A 126 11.83 7.41 -9.07
CA ALA A 126 12.12 6.50 -10.16
C ALA A 126 13.55 6.71 -10.71
N LYS A 127 14.07 7.94 -10.71
CA LYS A 127 15.42 8.26 -11.22
C LYS A 127 16.52 8.04 -10.19
N ASP A 128 16.28 8.37 -8.92
CA ASP A 128 17.28 8.28 -7.86
C ASP A 128 16.86 7.31 -6.74
N LYS A 129 17.64 6.23 -6.57
CA LYS A 129 17.43 5.23 -5.51
C LYS A 129 17.87 5.71 -4.12
N LEU A 130 18.69 6.76 -4.05
CA LEU A 130 19.24 7.32 -2.81
C LEU A 130 18.34 8.42 -2.25
N LEU A 131 17.51 9.05 -3.08
CA LEU A 131 16.50 10.00 -2.63
C LEU A 131 15.64 9.37 -1.53
N ARG A 132 15.62 9.99 -0.35
CA ARG A 132 14.79 9.60 0.79
C ARG A 132 13.71 10.67 0.96
N PRO A 133 12.42 10.36 0.74
CA PRO A 133 11.34 11.34 0.87
C PRO A 133 11.18 11.92 2.28
N GLY A 134 11.80 11.27 3.30
CA GLY A 134 11.75 11.70 4.69
C GLY A 134 10.34 11.76 5.26
N ARG A 135 9.41 10.91 4.78
CA ARG A 135 8.00 10.95 5.17
C ARG A 135 7.56 9.67 5.88
N GLY A 136 6.77 9.85 6.93
CA GLY A 136 5.89 8.79 7.44
C GLY A 136 4.62 8.73 6.59
N ILE A 137 4.11 7.53 6.39
CA ILE A 137 2.86 7.24 5.68
C ILE A 137 1.81 6.91 6.72
N LEU A 138 0.72 7.66 6.72
CA LEU A 138 -0.45 7.28 7.48
C LEU A 138 -1.26 6.25 6.67
N ILE A 139 -1.58 5.13 7.30
CA ILE A 139 -2.49 4.11 6.81
C ILE A 139 -3.74 4.22 7.67
N GLU A 140 -4.87 4.59 7.08
CA GLU A 140 -6.15 4.68 7.78
C GLU A 140 -7.11 3.64 7.23
N GLY A 141 -7.77 2.93 8.14
CA GLY A 141 -8.84 2.00 7.82
C GLY A 141 -10.12 2.37 8.57
N PHE A 142 -11.24 2.40 7.85
CA PHE A 142 -12.56 2.53 8.43
C PHE A 142 -13.21 1.15 8.50
N ASN A 143 -13.63 0.74 9.69
CA ASN A 143 -14.41 -0.49 9.86
C ASN A 143 -15.90 -0.14 9.78
N ASN A 144 -16.48 -0.15 8.59
CA ASN A 144 -17.92 0.11 8.37
C ASN A 144 -18.77 -1.13 8.69
N ALA A 145 -18.49 -1.82 9.80
CA ALA A 145 -19.22 -3.02 10.17
C ALA A 145 -20.62 -2.68 10.70
N ASP A 146 -20.80 -1.55 11.37
CA ASP A 146 -22.10 -1.09 11.87
C ASP A 146 -22.17 0.44 11.93
N ALA A 147 -23.25 1.04 11.41
CA ALA A 147 -23.48 2.50 11.41
C ALA A 147 -23.61 3.11 12.83
N ASN A 148 -23.58 2.28 13.87
CA ASN A 148 -23.73 2.65 15.28
C ASN A 148 -22.53 2.25 16.16
N GLU A 149 -21.47 1.64 15.61
CA GLU A 149 -20.25 1.37 16.37
C GLU A 149 -19.24 2.51 16.24
N VAL A 150 -18.64 2.85 17.38
CA VAL A 150 -17.60 3.88 17.54
C VAL A 150 -16.57 3.76 16.43
N ASP A 151 -16.30 4.89 15.77
CA ASP A 151 -15.26 5.13 14.77
C ASP A 151 -13.92 4.49 15.20
N THR A 152 -13.77 3.18 14.93
CA THR A 152 -12.59 2.43 15.27
C THR A 152 -11.62 2.65 14.14
N ARG A 153 -11.08 3.87 14.07
CA ARG A 153 -9.97 4.19 13.17
C ARG A 153 -8.80 3.32 13.59
N CYS A 154 -8.52 2.32 12.78
CA CYS A 154 -7.22 1.67 12.82
C CYS A 154 -6.28 2.57 12.02
N GLY A 155 -5.45 3.32 12.72
CA GLY A 155 -4.44 4.17 12.13
C GLY A 155 -3.07 3.53 12.28
N ALA A 156 -2.20 3.60 11.27
CA ALA A 156 -0.80 3.23 11.44
C ALA A 156 0.12 4.22 10.76
N VAL A 157 1.22 4.56 11.41
CA VAL A 157 2.30 5.33 10.78
C VAL A 157 3.37 4.36 10.31
N ARG A 158 3.56 4.27 8.99
CA ARG A 158 4.60 3.48 8.34
C ARG A 158 5.77 4.37 7.90
N THR A 159 6.97 3.93 8.22
CA THR A 159 8.23 4.44 7.70
C THR A 159 8.91 3.34 6.89
N ASP A 160 10.08 3.62 6.32
CA ASP A 160 10.85 2.66 5.53
C ASP A 160 11.26 1.40 6.33
N ARG A 161 11.30 1.51 7.66
CA ARG A 161 11.74 0.43 8.56
C ARG A 161 10.71 0.03 9.61
N ARG A 162 9.80 0.92 9.99
CA ARG A 162 8.92 0.71 11.15
C ARG A 162 7.47 0.96 10.80
N VAL A 163 6.58 0.20 11.43
CA VAL A 163 5.14 0.48 11.45
C VAL A 163 4.72 0.69 12.91
N TYR A 164 3.93 1.73 13.14
CA TYR A 164 3.37 2.06 14.43
C TYR A 164 1.84 2.09 14.33
N PRO A 165 1.16 0.95 14.52
CA PRO A 165 -0.30 0.91 14.60
C PRO A 165 -0.82 1.47 15.92
N GLU A 166 -1.92 2.22 15.83
CA GLU A 166 -2.79 2.62 16.93
C GLU A 166 -4.20 2.08 16.65
N THR A 167 -4.69 1.24 17.55
CA THR A 167 -6.05 0.68 17.49
C THR A 167 -6.71 0.87 18.87
N GLY A 168 -7.61 1.85 18.99
CA GLY A 168 -8.18 2.21 20.29
C GLY A 168 -7.10 2.66 21.29
N ALA A 169 -6.94 1.92 22.39
CA ALA A 169 -5.91 2.19 23.41
C ALA A 169 -4.58 1.45 23.15
N GLU A 170 -4.55 0.52 22.21
CA GLU A 170 -3.38 -0.30 21.92
C GLU A 170 -2.43 0.41 20.97
N ARG A 171 -1.13 0.29 21.28
CA ARG A 171 -0.03 0.88 20.52
C ARG A 171 1.08 -0.17 20.42
N GLU A 172 1.49 -0.49 19.21
CA GLU A 172 2.58 -1.44 18.96
C GLU A 172 3.63 -0.79 18.07
N LEU A 173 4.91 -1.14 18.25
CA LEU A 173 5.98 -0.74 17.33
C LEU A 173 6.58 -1.99 16.69
N CYS A 174 6.47 -2.08 15.37
CA CYS A 174 6.99 -3.21 14.59
C CYS A 174 8.23 -2.77 13.80
N ASP A 175 9.36 -3.48 13.94
CA ASP A 175 10.56 -3.28 13.10
C ASP A 175 10.56 -4.31 11.96
N LEU A 176 10.29 -3.84 10.74
CA LEU A 176 10.16 -4.66 9.54
C LEU A 176 11.48 -5.31 9.10
N ARG A 177 12.64 -4.93 9.66
CA ARG A 177 13.90 -5.65 9.44
C ARG A 177 14.05 -6.87 10.34
N ALA A 178 13.54 -6.78 11.55
CA ALA A 178 13.64 -7.86 12.53
C ALA A 178 12.51 -8.88 12.32
N ASP A 179 11.33 -8.42 11.94
CA ASP A 179 10.17 -9.25 11.63
C ASP A 179 9.42 -8.70 10.41
N PRO A 180 9.77 -9.15 9.19
CA PRO A 180 9.18 -8.63 7.95
C PRO A 180 7.72 -9.05 7.74
N THR A 181 7.30 -10.13 8.41
CA THR A 181 6.00 -10.79 8.18
C THR A 181 5.09 -10.77 9.39
N SER A 182 5.53 -10.28 10.55
CA SER A 182 4.68 -10.18 11.72
C SER A 182 5.04 -9.00 12.63
N CYS A 183 4.03 -8.37 13.21
CA CYS A 183 4.22 -7.57 14.39
C CYS A 183 4.30 -8.54 15.57
N ARG A 184 5.49 -9.10 15.84
CA ARG A 184 5.79 -9.58 17.19
C ARG A 184 6.24 -8.38 17.98
N ALA A 185 5.42 -7.94 18.92
CA ALA A 185 5.69 -6.83 19.83
C ALA A 185 7.17 -6.76 20.21
N ALA A 186 7.90 -5.86 19.57
CA ALA A 186 9.21 -5.45 20.01
C ALA A 186 8.99 -4.49 21.18
N THR A 187 8.64 -5.10 22.32
CA THR A 187 8.70 -4.51 23.66
C THR A 187 7.61 -3.48 24.00
N THR A 188 7.01 -3.65 25.18
CA THR A 188 6.23 -2.66 25.95
C THR A 188 7.04 -1.42 26.36
N SER A 189 8.19 -1.16 25.74
CA SER A 189 9.05 -0.04 26.08
C SER A 189 8.57 1.22 25.38
N ARG A 190 8.34 2.27 26.18
CA ARG A 190 8.05 3.65 25.77
C ARG A 190 8.79 4.03 24.47
N PRO A 191 8.11 4.63 23.48
CA PRO A 191 8.77 5.10 22.27
C PRO A 191 9.86 6.11 22.62
N SER A 192 10.98 6.06 21.87
CA SER A 192 12.08 7.02 21.98
C SER A 192 11.54 8.45 21.82
N PRO A 193 12.08 9.47 22.52
CA PRO A 193 11.52 10.82 22.58
C PRO A 193 11.27 11.48 21.20
N GLY A 194 11.99 11.07 20.15
CA GLY A 194 11.85 11.57 18.78
C GLY A 194 10.79 10.89 17.90
N LEU A 195 10.14 9.83 18.38
CA LEU A 195 9.07 9.10 17.66
C LEU A 195 7.68 9.38 18.21
N ARG A 196 7.55 10.37 19.10
CA ARG A 196 6.24 10.92 19.46
C ARG A 196 5.78 11.81 18.32
N PRO A 197 4.80 11.41 17.50
CA PRO A 197 4.14 12.42 16.71
C PRO A 197 3.49 13.41 17.70
N ARG A 198 3.70 14.71 17.48
CA ARG A 198 3.03 15.77 18.24
C ARG A 198 1.55 15.80 17.84
N TRP A 199 0.79 14.77 18.22
CA TRP A 199 -0.67 14.78 18.18
C TRP A 199 -1.16 14.89 19.62
N THR A 200 -1.25 16.12 20.12
CA THR A 200 -2.18 16.43 21.20
C THR A 200 -3.58 16.39 20.61
N ALA A 201 -4.48 15.65 21.26
CA ALA A 201 -5.92 15.52 20.96
C ALA A 201 -6.34 14.39 20.00
N CYS A 202 -6.48 13.19 20.57
CA CYS A 202 -7.72 12.43 20.40
C CYS A 202 -8.07 11.82 21.77
N SER A 203 -8.40 12.70 22.70
CA SER A 203 -8.99 12.32 23.98
C SER A 203 -9.85 13.48 24.47
N ARG A 204 -11.13 13.17 24.73
CA ARG A 204 -12.22 14.00 25.27
C ARG A 204 -13.07 14.70 24.22
N SER A 205 -14.19 14.06 23.89
CA SER A 205 -15.51 14.45 24.40
C SER A 205 -16.43 13.25 24.34
#